data_AF-A0AAU2PZ43-F1
#
_entry.id   AF-A0AAU2PZ43-F1
#
_cell.length_a   1.000
_cell.length_b   1.000
_cell.length_c   1.000
_cell.angle_alpha   90.00
_cell.angle_beta   90.00
_cell.angle_gamma   90.00
#
_symmetry.space_group_name_H-M   'P 1'
#
loop_
_entity.id
_entity.type
_entity.pdbx_description
1 polymer ?
#
loop_
_entity_poly.entity_id
_entity_poly.type
_entity_poly.pdbx_seq_one_letter_code
_entity_poly.pdbx_strand_id
1 'polypeptide(L)'
;MTRTVIVEVEQDGVSGYGEASCFMTDHYNSGLERMHADLRRVAPLLATLNPGEPGGPGDPGGPGGVWRRLAAALPASPFVLAALDTATTDLRARLLGLPLWASLGLDRPQGLRSSFSIGLDTPETMVRKLRERPGWCAYKVKLADPGDLRILRELREQTDAPFLIDGNCGWELSRLVPALPDLRNLGVRLIEQPFPRAAWEEARTLKELSPIPVVADESITSPADLDACAEAFHGINVKPMKAGGITPALTLLRAARERGLITMLGCMPESAAGVSATAHLGGLADHLDVDVVDLLAVDTGQGLALDATGHVTLPDRPGSGYLPDPAAHGWYVHRVPAARVHPVRQEVLGPAHPAEGRAHPGDGLPATRHLAALRQGRAVGCASLYAEDPPDGCAVPGSRPGRGRRLRGMATLGEVRGTGAGTALLRTALTLSALDGADTVWCRVDDSAAGFYRKHGFEVLGRPLDLPETGVHHFMHRSIR
;
A
#
# COMPACT_ATOMS: atom_id res chain seq x y z
N MET A 1 -0.34 -2.68 -15.76
CA MET A 1 -1.16 -2.01 -14.72
C MET A 1 -0.63 -2.46 -13.37
N THR A 2 0.00 -1.54 -12.63
CA THR A 2 0.50 -1.80 -11.27
C THR A 2 -0.70 -1.98 -10.33
N ARG A 3 -0.59 -2.89 -9.38
CA ARG A 3 -1.60 -3.10 -8.33
C ARG A 3 -0.95 -2.78 -6.99
N THR A 4 -1.73 -2.42 -6.00
CA THR A 4 -1.24 -2.14 -4.65
C THR A 4 -2.23 -2.62 -3.60
N VAL A 5 -1.75 -2.83 -2.38
CA VAL A 5 -2.56 -3.12 -1.20
C VAL A 5 -2.41 -1.96 -0.23
N ILE A 6 -3.52 -1.29 0.08
CA ILE A 6 -3.57 -0.34 1.19
C ILE A 6 -3.94 -1.11 2.45
N VAL A 7 -3.14 -0.92 3.49
CA VAL A 7 -3.30 -1.55 4.79
C VAL A 7 -3.77 -0.51 5.78
N GLU A 8 -4.86 -0.81 6.46
CA GLU A 8 -5.42 -0.01 7.56
C GLU A 8 -5.21 -0.76 8.87
N VAL A 9 -4.71 -0.07 9.88
CA VAL A 9 -4.63 -0.55 11.26
C VAL A 9 -5.43 0.41 12.14
N GLU A 10 -6.43 -0.11 12.85
CA GLU A 10 -7.35 0.68 13.68
C GLU A 10 -7.12 0.38 15.17
N GLN A 11 -7.10 1.43 15.99
CA GLN A 11 -7.14 1.36 17.45
C GLN A 11 -8.04 2.49 17.98
N ASP A 12 -8.97 2.15 18.88
CA ASP A 12 -9.88 3.09 19.54
C ASP A 12 -10.64 4.03 18.56
N GLY A 13 -11.00 3.49 17.38
CA GLY A 13 -11.69 4.23 16.32
C GLY A 13 -10.80 5.18 15.51
N VAL A 14 -9.49 5.16 15.73
CA VAL A 14 -8.49 5.88 14.95
C VAL A 14 -7.78 4.91 14.02
N SER A 15 -7.63 5.28 12.76
CA SER A 15 -6.98 4.45 11.72
C SER A 15 -5.66 5.07 11.26
N GLY A 16 -4.63 4.23 11.13
CA GLY A 16 -3.41 4.54 10.40
C GLY A 16 -3.30 3.70 9.13
N TYR A 17 -2.59 4.24 8.13
CA TYR A 17 -2.54 3.68 6.79
C TYR A 17 -1.12 3.47 6.28
N GLY A 18 -0.93 2.42 5.49
CA GLY A 18 0.30 2.14 4.77
C GLY A 18 0.02 1.42 3.45
N GLU A 19 1.06 1.25 2.65
CA GLU A 19 0.96 0.70 1.29
C GLU A 19 1.96 -0.43 1.07
N ALA A 20 1.53 -1.45 0.31
CA ALA A 20 2.40 -2.45 -0.31
C ALA A 20 2.13 -2.52 -1.82
N SER A 21 3.06 -2.01 -2.62
CA SER A 21 2.94 -2.02 -4.10
C SER A 21 3.29 -3.39 -4.67
N CYS A 22 2.48 -3.93 -5.58
CA CYS A 22 2.80 -5.17 -6.26
C CYS A 22 3.92 -4.95 -7.26
N PHE A 23 5.09 -5.44 -6.92
CA PHE A 23 6.29 -5.37 -7.73
C PHE A 23 6.90 -6.77 -7.78
N MET A 24 6.89 -7.40 -8.95
CA MET A 24 7.38 -8.76 -9.15
C MET A 24 8.71 -8.71 -9.87
N THR A 25 9.79 -8.94 -9.15
CA THR A 25 11.14 -9.17 -9.69
C THR A 25 11.72 -10.41 -9.04
N ASP A 26 12.88 -10.87 -9.53
CA ASP A 26 13.63 -11.97 -8.90
C ASP A 26 13.95 -11.68 -7.42
N HIS A 27 13.99 -10.41 -7.05
CA HIS A 27 14.29 -9.97 -5.70
C HIS A 27 13.04 -9.62 -4.88
N TYR A 28 12.10 -8.88 -5.47
CA TYR A 28 10.88 -8.46 -4.81
C TYR A 28 9.74 -9.41 -5.25
N ASN A 29 9.49 -10.46 -4.47
CA ASN A 29 8.39 -11.40 -4.73
C ASN A 29 7.11 -10.95 -3.99
N SER A 30 6.52 -9.86 -4.50
CA SER A 30 5.43 -9.14 -3.84
C SER A 30 4.09 -9.23 -4.60
N GLY A 31 3.69 -10.45 -4.96
CA GLY A 31 2.42 -10.70 -5.63
C GLY A 31 1.22 -10.53 -4.70
N LEU A 32 0.08 -10.09 -5.23
CA LEU A 32 -1.15 -9.85 -4.45
C LEU A 32 -1.58 -11.03 -3.58
N GLU A 33 -1.51 -12.26 -4.10
CA GLU A 33 -1.94 -13.45 -3.36
C GLU A 33 -1.06 -13.67 -2.13
N ARG A 34 0.26 -13.54 -2.30
CA ARG A 34 1.24 -13.65 -1.22
C ARG A 34 1.06 -12.54 -0.20
N MET A 35 0.87 -11.30 -0.64
CA MET A 35 0.60 -10.16 0.25
C MET A 35 -0.64 -10.40 1.13
N HIS A 36 -1.75 -10.84 0.54
CA HIS A 36 -2.96 -11.17 1.30
C HIS A 36 -2.75 -12.34 2.26
N ALA A 37 -2.01 -13.38 1.86
CA ALA A 37 -1.70 -14.51 2.72
C ALA A 37 -0.84 -14.08 3.92
N ASP A 38 0.18 -13.26 3.69
CA ASP A 38 1.03 -12.71 4.74
C ASP A 38 0.23 -11.83 5.71
N LEU A 39 -0.61 -10.92 5.21
CA LEU A 39 -1.47 -10.07 6.03
C LEU A 39 -2.42 -10.89 6.91
N ARG A 40 -3.08 -11.91 6.35
CA ARG A 40 -3.96 -12.81 7.14
C ARG A 40 -3.17 -13.56 8.22
N ARG A 41 -1.97 -14.01 7.90
CA ARG A 41 -1.11 -14.75 8.82
C ARG A 41 -0.64 -13.90 10.00
N VAL A 42 -0.35 -12.62 9.78
CA VAL A 42 0.12 -11.70 10.84
C VAL A 42 -0.99 -10.91 11.53
N ALA A 43 -2.23 -10.96 11.04
CA ALA A 43 -3.35 -10.27 11.67
C ALA A 43 -3.53 -10.61 13.17
N PRO A 44 -3.41 -11.89 13.62
CA PRO A 44 -3.47 -12.19 15.06
C PRO A 44 -2.33 -11.56 15.86
N LEU A 45 -1.13 -11.42 15.27
CA LEU A 45 -0.01 -10.76 15.92
C LEU A 45 -0.30 -9.27 16.12
N LEU A 46 -0.87 -8.59 15.12
CA LEU A 46 -1.23 -7.16 15.21
C LEU A 46 -2.18 -6.86 16.38
N ALA A 47 -3.13 -7.76 16.65
CA ALA A 47 -4.05 -7.62 17.79
C ALA A 47 -3.37 -7.69 19.18
N THR A 48 -2.12 -8.17 19.23
CA THR A 48 -1.29 -8.19 20.45
C THR A 48 -0.30 -7.04 20.53
N LEU A 49 -0.28 -6.16 19.52
CA LEU A 49 0.52 -4.95 19.51
C LEU A 49 -0.33 -3.81 20.08
N ASN A 50 0.28 -2.90 20.84
CA ASN A 50 -0.36 -1.65 21.25
C ASN A 50 0.47 -0.47 20.74
N PRO A 51 0.32 -0.08 19.45
CA PRO A 51 1.13 0.98 18.83
C PRO A 51 0.99 2.35 19.52
N GLY A 52 -0.11 2.57 20.24
CA GLY A 52 -0.42 3.81 20.94
C GLY A 52 0.32 4.02 22.27
N GLU A 53 0.92 2.98 22.87
CA GLU A 53 1.61 3.12 24.16
C GLU A 53 2.94 3.89 24.02
N PRO A 54 3.34 4.75 24.98
CA PRO A 54 4.59 5.51 24.91
C PRO A 54 5.84 4.61 24.88
N GLY A 55 6.50 4.55 23.72
CA GLY A 55 7.79 3.92 23.50
C GLY A 55 8.93 4.57 24.25
N GLY A 56 9.38 3.99 25.37
CA GLY A 56 10.73 4.25 25.90
C GLY A 56 11.82 3.53 25.09
N PRO A 57 13.11 3.84 25.31
CA PRO A 57 14.21 3.07 24.74
C PRO A 57 14.11 1.59 25.17
N GLY A 58 13.97 0.69 24.20
CA GLY A 58 13.78 -0.74 24.45
C GLY A 58 12.32 -1.20 24.63
N ASP A 59 11.35 -0.30 24.55
CA ASP A 59 9.93 -0.65 24.67
C ASP A 59 9.45 -1.50 23.47
N PRO A 60 8.90 -2.71 23.69
CA PRO A 60 8.23 -3.49 22.65
C PRO A 60 7.01 -2.79 22.02
N GLY A 61 6.39 -1.80 22.67
CA GLY A 61 5.24 -1.03 22.16
C GLY A 61 5.59 0.16 21.27
N GLY A 62 6.83 0.66 21.33
CA GLY A 62 7.29 1.74 20.44
C GLY A 62 7.50 1.29 18.99
N PRO A 63 7.68 2.21 18.02
CA PRO A 63 7.86 1.87 16.59
C PRO A 63 8.92 0.79 16.32
N GLY A 64 10.09 0.88 16.97
CA GLY A 64 11.15 -0.12 16.85
C GLY A 64 10.83 -1.48 17.48
N GLY A 65 9.98 -1.53 18.51
CA GLY A 65 9.51 -2.77 19.12
C GLY A 65 8.49 -3.47 18.22
N VAL A 66 7.49 -2.72 17.76
CA VAL A 66 6.47 -3.15 16.80
C VAL A 66 7.12 -3.68 15.52
N TRP A 67 8.04 -2.89 14.93
CA TRP A 67 8.74 -3.29 13.71
C TRP A 67 9.50 -4.60 13.87
N ARG A 68 10.27 -4.79 14.95
CA ARG A 68 11.03 -6.03 15.19
C ARG A 68 10.14 -7.27 15.26
N ARG A 69 8.98 -7.16 15.91
CA ARG A 69 8.01 -8.27 16.01
C ARG A 69 7.42 -8.61 14.64
N LEU A 70 7.06 -7.59 13.85
CA LEU A 70 6.56 -7.77 12.50
C LEU A 70 7.63 -8.33 11.55
N ALA A 71 8.87 -7.83 11.63
CA ALA A 71 9.98 -8.27 10.81
C ALA A 71 10.32 -9.75 11.05
N ALA A 72 10.29 -10.19 12.32
CA ALA A 72 10.46 -11.60 12.67
C ALA A 72 9.35 -12.50 12.07
N ALA A 73 8.12 -11.96 11.92
CA ALA A 73 7.02 -12.68 11.29
C ALA A 73 7.00 -12.57 9.75
N LEU A 74 7.71 -11.61 9.16
CA LEU A 74 7.70 -11.30 7.72
C LEU A 74 9.11 -11.22 7.10
N PRO A 75 10.02 -12.19 7.35
CA PRO A 75 11.42 -12.08 6.93
C PRO A 75 11.61 -12.03 5.41
N ALA A 76 10.65 -12.54 4.64
CA ALA A 76 10.69 -12.56 3.17
C ALA A 76 9.66 -11.61 2.52
N SER A 77 9.10 -10.67 3.28
CA SER A 77 7.98 -9.84 2.81
C SER A 77 8.20 -8.35 3.15
N PRO A 78 9.29 -7.72 2.66
CA PRO A 78 9.65 -6.35 3.03
C PRO A 78 8.54 -5.35 2.72
N PHE A 79 7.75 -5.57 1.66
CA PHE A 79 6.71 -4.63 1.25
C PHE A 79 5.46 -4.72 2.15
N VAL A 80 5.09 -5.94 2.57
CA VAL A 80 4.03 -6.13 3.58
C VAL A 80 4.48 -5.58 4.93
N LEU A 81 5.74 -5.83 5.30
CA LEU A 81 6.36 -5.27 6.49
C LEU A 81 6.34 -3.73 6.46
N ALA A 82 6.69 -3.13 5.33
CA ALA A 82 6.66 -1.68 5.13
C ALA A 82 5.25 -1.11 5.26
N ALA A 83 4.24 -1.76 4.67
CA ALA A 83 2.85 -1.34 4.79
C ALA A 83 2.39 -1.35 6.26
N LEU A 84 2.71 -2.39 7.01
CA LEU A 84 2.32 -2.53 8.42
C LEU A 84 3.08 -1.56 9.34
N ASP A 85 4.39 -1.40 9.13
CA ASP A 85 5.18 -0.42 9.88
C ASP A 85 4.70 1.01 9.60
N THR A 86 4.42 1.34 8.33
CA THR A 86 3.86 2.65 7.97
C THR A 86 2.48 2.86 8.59
N ALA A 87 1.58 1.88 8.51
CA ALA A 87 0.25 1.99 9.11
C ALA A 87 0.29 2.13 10.64
N THR A 88 1.17 1.39 11.32
CA THR A 88 1.30 1.47 12.78
C THR A 88 1.98 2.74 13.25
N THR A 89 2.97 3.27 12.52
CA THR A 89 3.60 4.57 12.80
C THR A 89 2.64 5.74 12.51
N ASP A 90 1.87 5.68 11.42
CA ASP A 90 0.79 6.62 11.11
C ASP A 90 -0.29 6.62 12.21
N LEU A 91 -0.76 5.44 12.62
CA LEU A 91 -1.74 5.28 13.70
C LEU A 91 -1.25 5.92 15.00
N ARG A 92 -0.01 5.63 15.39
CA ARG A 92 0.61 6.22 16.59
C ARG A 92 0.61 7.74 16.53
N ALA A 93 1.07 8.31 15.42
CA ALA A 93 1.10 9.76 15.23
C ALA A 93 -0.30 10.38 15.34
N ARG A 94 -1.33 9.71 14.79
CA ARG A 94 -2.73 10.15 14.89
C ARG A 94 -3.30 10.07 16.30
N LEU A 95 -3.02 8.98 17.04
CA LEU A 95 -3.40 8.85 18.44
C LEU A 95 -2.77 9.95 19.31
N LEU A 96 -1.56 10.39 18.97
CA LEU A 96 -0.89 11.51 19.62
C LEU A 96 -1.36 12.89 19.14
N GLY A 97 -2.18 12.97 18.09
CA GLY A 97 -2.59 14.23 17.46
C GLY A 97 -1.44 14.98 16.78
N LEU A 98 -0.37 14.28 16.40
CA LEU A 98 0.84 14.87 15.80
C LEU A 98 1.01 14.48 14.33
N PRO A 99 1.58 15.35 13.48
CA PRO A 99 2.07 14.91 12.17
C PRO A 99 3.20 13.89 12.34
N LEU A 100 3.34 12.98 11.38
CA LEU A 100 4.27 11.86 11.46
C LEU A 100 5.72 12.31 11.74
N TRP A 101 6.18 13.38 11.06
CA TRP A 101 7.52 13.94 11.28
C TRP A 101 7.75 14.31 12.76
N ALA A 102 6.76 14.94 13.42
CA ALA A 102 6.86 15.35 14.81
C ALA A 102 6.85 14.14 15.74
N SER A 103 5.99 13.15 15.46
CA SER A 103 5.91 11.91 16.23
C SER A 103 7.22 11.08 16.19
N LEU A 104 8.02 11.26 15.13
CA LEU A 104 9.33 10.62 14.94
C LEU A 104 10.49 11.44 15.56
N GLY A 105 10.18 12.58 16.18
CA GLY A 105 11.18 13.50 16.74
C GLY A 105 12.01 14.18 15.67
N LEU A 106 11.42 14.47 14.51
CA LEU A 106 12.04 15.28 13.45
C LEU A 106 11.53 16.72 13.51
N ASP A 107 12.28 17.62 12.88
CA ASP A 107 11.78 18.96 12.58
C ASP A 107 10.82 18.93 11.38
N ARG A 108 9.98 19.96 11.26
CA ARG A 108 9.08 20.09 10.11
C ARG A 108 9.92 20.17 8.82
N PRO A 109 9.71 19.28 7.83
CA PRO A 109 10.40 19.37 6.55
C PRO A 109 10.04 20.69 5.83
N GLN A 110 11.03 21.38 5.30
CA GLN A 110 10.87 22.66 4.59
C GLN A 110 11.48 22.60 3.21
N GLY A 111 10.90 23.33 2.25
CA GLY A 111 11.50 23.53 0.92
C GLY A 111 11.67 22.24 0.10
N LEU A 112 10.90 21.19 0.39
CA LEU A 112 11.01 19.90 -0.29
C LEU A 112 10.69 20.04 -1.78
N ARG A 113 11.59 19.55 -2.64
CA ARG A 113 11.41 19.50 -4.09
C ARG A 113 11.81 18.14 -4.64
N SER A 114 10.90 17.48 -5.35
CA SER A 114 11.16 16.21 -6.04
C SER A 114 11.82 16.45 -7.40
N SER A 115 12.67 15.50 -7.84
CA SER A 115 13.00 15.33 -9.26
C SER A 115 11.82 14.75 -10.03
N PHE A 116 11.80 14.89 -11.37
CA PHE A 116 10.81 14.27 -12.26
C PHE A 116 11.39 13.12 -13.07
N SER A 117 10.70 11.99 -13.15
CA SER A 117 11.16 10.75 -13.77
C SER A 117 10.93 10.69 -15.29
N ILE A 118 12.06 10.80 -15.98
CA ILE A 118 12.49 10.39 -17.31
C ILE A 118 12.36 8.91 -17.68
N GLY A 119 11.17 8.29 -17.66
CA GLY A 119 11.05 6.86 -17.98
C GLY A 119 11.60 6.49 -19.39
N LEU A 120 12.35 5.39 -19.47
CA LEU A 120 13.00 4.91 -20.70
C LEU A 120 11.99 4.72 -21.85
N ASP A 121 12.26 5.35 -22.97
CA ASP A 121 11.42 5.34 -24.18
C ASP A 121 12.26 5.81 -25.39
N THR A 122 11.62 6.00 -26.53
CA THR A 122 12.14 6.76 -27.68
C THR A 122 12.56 8.18 -27.27
N PRO A 123 13.63 8.74 -27.87
CA PRO A 123 14.07 10.12 -27.58
C PRO A 123 12.95 11.16 -27.73
N GLU A 124 12.12 11.03 -28.78
CA GLU A 124 11.00 11.93 -29.04
C GLU A 124 9.96 11.90 -27.91
N THR A 125 9.66 10.71 -27.39
CA THR A 125 8.73 10.56 -26.26
C THR A 125 9.32 11.12 -24.97
N MET A 126 10.61 10.92 -24.72
CA MET A 126 11.28 11.44 -23.53
C MET A 126 11.38 12.97 -23.56
N VAL A 127 11.70 13.56 -24.72
CA VAL A 127 11.67 15.02 -24.93
C VAL A 127 10.27 15.58 -24.74
N ARG A 128 9.23 14.91 -25.26
CA ARG A 128 7.83 15.31 -25.04
C ARG A 128 7.48 15.32 -23.55
N LYS A 129 7.78 14.23 -22.83
CA LYS A 129 7.51 14.13 -21.37
C LYS A 129 8.17 15.27 -20.59
N LEU A 130 9.41 15.61 -20.94
CA LEU A 130 10.12 16.75 -20.33
C LEU A 130 9.38 18.07 -20.59
N ARG A 131 8.99 18.33 -21.85
CA ARG A 131 8.29 19.57 -22.23
C ARG A 131 6.92 19.72 -21.58
N GLU A 132 6.24 18.60 -21.28
CA GLU A 132 4.96 18.57 -20.56
C GLU A 132 5.11 18.89 -19.06
N ARG A 133 6.35 18.91 -18.54
CA ARG A 133 6.68 19.10 -17.13
C ARG A 133 7.87 20.06 -16.93
N PRO A 134 7.77 21.32 -17.36
CA PRO A 134 8.86 22.29 -17.20
C PRO A 134 9.04 22.73 -15.74
N GLY A 135 10.24 23.22 -15.38
CA GLY A 135 10.48 23.92 -14.11
C GLY A 135 10.81 23.04 -12.89
N TRP A 136 10.92 21.73 -13.07
CA TRP A 136 11.34 20.81 -12.02
C TRP A 136 12.79 21.04 -11.60
N CYS A 137 13.13 20.72 -10.34
CA CYS A 137 14.48 20.99 -9.80
C CYS A 137 15.57 20.14 -10.44
N ALA A 138 15.20 18.97 -10.96
CA ALA A 138 16.04 18.02 -11.68
C ALA A 138 15.15 17.02 -12.44
N TYR A 139 15.71 16.38 -13.46
CA TYR A 139 15.06 15.29 -14.19
C TYR A 139 15.84 13.99 -14.01
N LYS A 140 15.19 12.94 -13.51
CA LYS A 140 15.75 11.59 -13.34
C LYS A 140 15.56 10.79 -14.61
N VAL A 141 16.59 10.66 -15.43
CA VAL A 141 16.55 10.05 -16.77
C VAL A 141 17.01 8.60 -16.73
N LYS A 142 16.13 7.67 -17.14
CA LYS A 142 16.49 6.25 -17.30
C LYS A 142 17.18 6.05 -18.65
N LEU A 143 18.36 5.43 -18.64
CA LEU A 143 19.12 5.14 -19.87
C LEU A 143 19.36 3.64 -20.01
N ALA A 144 19.25 3.13 -21.24
CA ALA A 144 19.57 1.74 -21.53
C ALA A 144 21.09 1.50 -21.61
N ASP A 145 21.84 2.46 -22.16
CA ASP A 145 23.30 2.41 -22.32
C ASP A 145 23.89 3.75 -21.87
N PRO A 146 24.83 3.78 -20.91
CA PRO A 146 25.45 5.03 -20.46
C PRO A 146 26.32 5.70 -21.53
N GLY A 147 26.72 4.97 -22.58
CA GLY A 147 27.47 5.49 -23.72
C GLY A 147 26.61 6.08 -24.84
N ASP A 148 25.29 5.81 -24.88
CA ASP A 148 24.39 6.46 -25.86
C ASP A 148 23.91 7.82 -25.33
N LEU A 149 24.73 8.83 -25.59
CA LEU A 149 24.50 10.20 -25.13
C LEU A 149 23.49 10.99 -25.97
N ARG A 150 22.99 10.43 -27.08
CA ARG A 150 22.06 11.13 -27.98
C ARG A 150 20.86 11.68 -27.21
N ILE A 151 20.27 10.84 -26.36
CA ILE A 151 19.06 11.20 -25.63
C ILE A 151 19.30 12.32 -24.63
N LEU A 152 20.44 12.32 -23.93
CA LEU A 152 20.80 13.39 -23.00
C LEU A 152 21.09 14.70 -23.73
N ARG A 153 21.69 14.65 -24.93
CA ARG A 153 21.90 15.84 -25.77
C ARG A 153 20.57 16.47 -26.17
N GLU A 154 19.64 15.66 -26.68
CA GLU A 154 18.30 16.14 -27.06
C GLU A 154 17.51 16.72 -25.88
N LEU A 155 17.59 16.08 -24.70
CA LEU A 155 16.97 16.60 -23.48
C LEU A 155 17.63 17.90 -23.01
N ARG A 156 18.96 18.01 -23.11
CA ARG A 156 19.72 19.20 -22.71
C ARG A 156 19.35 20.42 -23.54
N GLU A 157 18.98 20.24 -24.82
CA GLU A 157 18.46 21.34 -25.65
C GLU A 157 17.13 21.92 -25.12
N GLN A 158 16.44 21.22 -24.22
CA GLN A 158 15.13 21.63 -23.69
C GLN A 158 15.19 22.25 -22.29
N THR A 159 16.28 22.02 -21.54
CA THR A 159 16.37 22.47 -20.15
C THR A 159 17.81 22.60 -19.65
N ASP A 160 18.03 23.55 -18.75
CA ASP A 160 19.27 23.69 -17.98
C ASP A 160 19.22 22.96 -16.62
N ALA A 161 18.08 22.36 -16.27
CA ALA A 161 17.95 21.61 -15.03
C ALA A 161 18.96 20.43 -14.96
N PRO A 162 19.47 20.09 -13.76
CA PRO A 162 20.30 18.92 -13.55
C PRO A 162 19.65 17.61 -14.03
N PHE A 163 20.47 16.70 -14.55
CA PHE A 163 20.06 15.32 -14.77
C PHE A 163 20.57 14.42 -13.65
N LEU A 164 19.68 13.57 -13.14
CA LEU A 164 20.04 12.39 -12.35
C LEU A 164 19.85 11.21 -13.30
N ILE A 165 20.82 10.32 -13.45
CA ILE A 165 20.65 9.17 -14.35
C ILE A 165 20.55 7.88 -13.56
N ASP A 166 19.67 6.98 -13.99
CA ASP A 166 19.40 5.71 -13.32
C ASP A 166 19.68 4.55 -14.28
N GLY A 167 20.60 3.68 -13.89
CA GLY A 167 20.96 2.49 -14.65
C GLY A 167 20.10 1.27 -14.35
N ASN A 168 19.29 1.29 -13.29
CA ASN A 168 18.41 0.20 -12.85
C ASN A 168 19.09 -1.17 -12.96
N CYS A 169 20.32 -1.28 -12.45
CA CYS A 169 21.13 -2.49 -12.47
C CYS A 169 21.62 -2.98 -13.85
N GLY A 170 21.50 -2.19 -14.92
CA GLY A 170 21.64 -2.67 -16.30
C GLY A 170 22.95 -2.36 -17.02
N TRP A 171 23.87 -1.60 -16.43
CA TRP A 171 25.06 -1.11 -17.13
C TRP A 171 26.31 -1.92 -16.82
N GLU A 172 27.36 -1.68 -17.62
CA GLU A 172 28.70 -2.25 -17.44
C GLU A 172 29.71 -1.14 -17.19
N LEU A 173 30.68 -1.39 -16.30
CA LEU A 173 31.72 -0.43 -15.94
C LEU A 173 32.54 0.02 -17.17
N SER A 174 32.82 -0.93 -18.08
CA SER A 174 33.56 -0.73 -19.33
C SER A 174 32.89 0.30 -20.26
N ARG A 175 31.56 0.45 -20.19
CA ARG A 175 30.78 1.41 -20.97
C ARG A 175 30.62 2.75 -20.24
N LEU A 176 30.44 2.69 -18.91
CA LEU A 176 30.18 3.88 -18.11
C LEU A 176 31.43 4.76 -17.94
N VAL A 177 32.59 4.19 -17.62
CA VAL A 177 33.81 4.97 -17.32
C VAL A 177 34.20 5.92 -18.47
N PRO A 178 34.24 5.47 -19.74
CA PRO A 178 34.54 6.37 -20.86
C PRO A 178 33.51 7.49 -21.07
N ALA A 179 32.25 7.28 -20.66
CA ALA A 179 31.17 8.24 -20.83
C ALA A 179 31.13 9.34 -19.75
N LEU A 180 31.79 9.13 -18.60
CA LEU A 180 31.74 10.04 -17.45
C LEU A 180 32.03 11.52 -17.77
N PRO A 181 33.06 11.87 -18.58
CA PRO A 181 33.34 13.27 -18.91
C PRO A 181 32.18 13.92 -19.66
N ASP A 182 31.60 13.22 -20.62
CA ASP A 182 30.49 13.73 -21.43
C ASP A 182 29.18 13.79 -20.63
N LEU A 183 28.91 12.79 -19.79
CA LEU A 183 27.78 12.82 -18.85
C LEU A 183 27.86 14.06 -17.96
N ARG A 184 29.04 14.36 -17.42
CA ARG A 184 29.26 15.57 -16.61
C ARG A 184 29.03 16.85 -17.43
N ASN A 185 29.55 16.92 -18.65
CA ASN A 185 29.37 18.06 -19.53
C ASN A 185 27.90 18.28 -19.93
N LEU A 186 27.11 17.20 -20.02
CA LEU A 186 25.68 17.25 -20.28
C LEU A 186 24.85 17.56 -19.02
N GLY A 187 25.50 17.92 -17.91
CA GLY A 187 24.83 18.35 -16.68
C GLY A 187 24.26 17.20 -15.84
N VAL A 188 24.80 15.99 -16.00
CA VAL A 188 24.51 14.89 -15.06
C VAL A 188 25.17 15.17 -13.72
N ARG A 189 24.40 15.08 -12.64
CA ARG A 189 24.81 15.41 -11.27
C ARG A 189 24.77 14.24 -10.29
N LEU A 190 24.16 13.12 -10.69
CA LEU A 190 24.05 11.91 -9.88
C LEU A 190 23.88 10.70 -10.80
N ILE A 191 24.53 9.58 -10.46
CA ILE A 191 24.38 8.27 -11.09
C ILE A 191 23.76 7.32 -10.06
N GLU A 192 22.58 6.79 -10.33
CA GLU A 192 21.85 5.86 -9.47
C GLU A 192 21.96 4.43 -10.01
N GLN A 193 22.29 3.50 -9.11
CA GLN A 193 22.40 2.05 -9.32
C GLN A 193 22.78 1.62 -10.76
N PRO A 194 24.02 1.90 -11.20
CA PRO A 194 24.44 1.56 -12.55
C PRO A 194 24.53 0.03 -12.76
N PHE A 195 24.97 -0.71 -11.75
CA PHE A 195 25.32 -2.13 -11.86
C PHE A 195 24.36 -3.04 -11.09
N PRO A 196 24.32 -4.35 -11.43
CA PRO A 196 23.60 -5.35 -10.65
C PRO A 196 23.89 -5.22 -9.16
N ARG A 197 22.88 -5.50 -8.32
CA ARG A 197 22.95 -5.37 -6.85
C ARG A 197 24.25 -5.90 -6.23
N ALA A 198 24.73 -7.04 -6.72
CA ALA A 198 25.87 -7.76 -6.18
C ALA A 198 27.24 -7.35 -6.75
N ALA A 199 27.28 -6.41 -7.72
CA ALA A 199 28.48 -5.93 -8.39
C ALA A 199 29.22 -4.88 -7.56
N TRP A 200 29.64 -5.28 -6.35
CA TRP A 200 30.27 -4.39 -5.37
C TRP A 200 31.64 -3.87 -5.82
N GLU A 201 32.43 -4.69 -6.52
CA GLU A 201 33.76 -4.27 -6.97
C GLU A 201 33.68 -3.24 -8.09
N GLU A 202 32.75 -3.40 -9.02
CA GLU A 202 32.47 -2.42 -10.07
C GLU A 202 31.98 -1.10 -9.45
N ALA A 203 31.11 -1.17 -8.44
CA ALA A 203 30.63 0.01 -7.72
C ALA A 203 31.77 0.76 -7.00
N ARG A 204 32.64 0.04 -6.26
CA ARG A 204 33.84 0.63 -5.63
C ARG A 204 34.76 1.28 -6.65
N THR A 205 35.06 0.57 -7.74
CA THR A 205 35.90 1.10 -8.82
C THR A 205 35.30 2.36 -9.42
N LEU A 206 33.99 2.37 -9.67
CA LEU A 206 33.31 3.55 -10.19
C LEU A 206 33.33 4.70 -9.20
N LYS A 207 33.13 4.44 -7.90
CA LYS A 207 33.20 5.47 -6.86
C LYS A 207 34.53 6.20 -6.85
N GLU A 208 35.64 5.47 -7.00
CA GLU A 208 36.99 6.06 -7.05
C GLU A 208 37.23 6.91 -8.31
N LEU A 209 36.72 6.46 -9.45
CA LEU A 209 36.96 7.09 -10.75
C LEU A 209 35.97 8.21 -11.09
N SER A 210 34.76 8.16 -10.54
CA SER A 210 33.65 8.98 -11.03
C SER A 210 33.73 10.42 -10.53
N PRO A 211 33.72 11.41 -11.43
CA PRO A 211 33.56 12.81 -11.02
C PRO A 211 32.12 13.17 -10.63
N ILE A 212 31.18 12.23 -10.79
CA ILE A 212 29.75 12.38 -10.49
C ILE A 212 29.42 11.44 -9.32
N PRO A 213 28.73 11.91 -8.27
CA PRO A 213 28.28 11.05 -7.18
C PRO A 213 27.51 9.82 -7.67
N VAL A 214 27.79 8.68 -7.04
CA VAL A 214 27.20 7.37 -7.35
C VAL A 214 26.37 6.95 -6.14
N VAL A 215 25.09 6.65 -6.35
CA VAL A 215 24.12 6.36 -5.30
C VAL A 215 23.56 4.96 -5.45
N ALA A 216 23.57 4.18 -4.38
CA ALA A 216 22.94 2.86 -4.34
C ALA A 216 21.42 2.96 -4.25
N ASP A 217 20.68 2.22 -5.07
CA ASP A 217 19.25 1.96 -4.90
C ASP A 217 19.06 0.47 -4.55
N GLU A 218 19.05 -0.44 -5.53
CA GLU A 218 18.83 -1.87 -5.29
C GLU A 218 19.91 -2.53 -4.41
N SER A 219 21.11 -1.95 -4.29
CA SER A 219 22.17 -2.38 -3.37
C SER A 219 21.88 -2.08 -1.89
N ILE A 220 20.99 -1.13 -1.59
CA ILE A 220 20.62 -0.75 -0.23
C ILE A 220 19.16 -1.09 0.06
N THR A 221 18.95 -2.17 0.81
CA THR A 221 17.61 -2.66 1.16
C THR A 221 17.33 -2.67 2.65
N SER A 222 18.36 -2.64 3.49
CA SER A 222 18.20 -2.60 4.95
C SER A 222 19.39 -1.93 5.63
N PRO A 223 19.30 -1.57 6.92
CA PRO A 223 20.45 -1.08 7.68
C PRO A 223 21.68 -2.00 7.65
N ALA A 224 21.50 -3.31 7.41
CA ALA A 224 22.61 -4.25 7.34
C ALA A 224 23.47 -4.09 6.07
N ASP A 225 22.95 -3.49 5.00
CA ASP A 225 23.71 -3.26 3.76
C ASP A 225 24.56 -1.96 3.85
N LEU A 226 24.36 -1.14 4.88
CA LEU A 226 24.88 0.24 4.93
C LEU A 226 26.41 0.32 4.90
N ASP A 227 27.11 -0.55 5.61
CA ASP A 227 28.59 -0.49 5.67
C ASP A 227 29.20 -0.84 4.31
N ALA A 228 28.70 -1.89 3.65
CA ALA A 228 29.11 -2.22 2.27
C ALA A 228 28.75 -1.10 1.28
N CYS A 229 27.59 -0.45 1.46
CA CYS A 229 27.22 0.70 0.64
C CYS A 229 28.13 1.91 0.89
N ALA A 230 28.53 2.15 2.14
CA ALA A 230 29.43 3.25 2.49
C ALA A 230 30.82 3.08 1.88
N GLU A 231 31.27 1.83 1.69
CA GLU A 231 32.49 1.52 0.93
C GLU A 231 32.30 1.77 -0.56
N ALA A 232 31.23 1.22 -1.15
CA ALA A 232 31.05 1.13 -2.60
C ALA A 232 30.35 2.32 -3.28
N PHE A 233 29.66 3.18 -2.54
CA PHE A 233 28.89 4.29 -3.08
C PHE A 233 29.20 5.63 -2.38
N HIS A 234 28.87 6.73 -3.04
CA HIS A 234 28.92 8.09 -2.47
C HIS A 234 27.65 8.42 -1.67
N GLY A 235 26.57 7.69 -1.92
CA GLY A 235 25.28 7.90 -1.27
C GLY A 235 24.35 6.70 -1.38
N ILE A 236 23.18 6.82 -0.75
CA ILE A 236 22.13 5.80 -0.76
C ILE A 236 20.77 6.42 -1.11
N ASN A 237 19.95 5.68 -1.86
CA ASN A 237 18.54 5.95 -2.11
C ASN A 237 17.69 5.05 -1.20
N VAL A 238 17.20 5.66 -0.12
CA VAL A 238 16.32 5.01 0.85
C VAL A 238 14.90 5.05 0.30
N LYS A 239 14.28 3.87 0.17
CA LYS A 239 12.85 3.72 -0.11
C LYS A 239 12.22 2.97 1.06
N PRO A 240 11.27 3.54 1.82
CA PRO A 240 10.65 2.85 2.95
C PRO A 240 10.09 1.47 2.57
N MET A 241 9.51 1.33 1.38
CA MET A 241 9.02 0.05 0.85
C MET A 241 10.09 -1.04 0.79
N LYS A 242 11.32 -0.70 0.36
CA LYS A 242 12.47 -1.65 0.37
C LYS A 242 12.97 -1.91 1.78
N ALA A 243 13.10 -0.84 2.58
CA ALA A 243 13.64 -0.88 3.93
C ALA A 243 12.80 -1.71 4.91
N GLY A 244 11.53 -1.97 4.57
CA GLY A 244 10.57 -2.60 5.46
C GLY A 244 9.84 -1.59 6.35
N GLY A 245 9.76 -0.32 5.95
CA GLY A 245 8.93 0.70 6.61
C GLY A 245 9.63 2.02 6.90
N ILE A 246 8.90 2.91 7.56
CA ILE A 246 9.36 4.22 8.05
C ILE A 246 10.39 4.06 9.16
N THR A 247 10.18 3.12 10.09
CA THR A 247 11.09 2.84 11.21
C THR A 247 12.51 2.50 10.75
N PRO A 248 12.73 1.49 9.87
CA PRO A 248 14.07 1.19 9.35
C PRO A 248 14.58 2.26 8.39
N ALA A 249 13.72 2.93 7.61
CA ALA A 249 14.14 4.03 6.74
C ALA A 249 14.71 5.22 7.50
N LEU A 250 14.06 5.63 8.61
CA LEU A 250 14.56 6.68 9.50
C LEU A 250 15.92 6.31 10.11
N THR A 251 16.07 5.06 10.56
CA THR A 251 17.33 4.54 11.09
C THR A 251 18.43 4.62 10.04
N LEU A 252 18.13 4.17 8.81
CA LEU A 252 19.06 4.16 7.70
C LEU A 252 19.49 5.57 7.27
N LEU A 253 18.54 6.51 7.15
CA LEU A 253 18.83 7.90 6.80
C LEU A 253 19.73 8.57 7.83
N ARG A 254 19.43 8.44 9.13
CA ARG A 254 20.29 9.00 10.19
C ARG A 254 21.70 8.42 10.14
N ALA A 255 21.81 7.09 10.06
CA ALA A 255 23.08 6.39 10.03
C ALA A 255 23.92 6.72 8.78
N ALA A 256 23.29 6.98 7.64
CA ALA A 256 23.95 7.41 6.41
C ALA A 256 24.51 8.84 6.52
N ARG A 257 23.73 9.76 7.10
CA ARG A 257 24.18 11.13 7.35
C ARG A 257 25.36 11.19 8.32
N GLU A 258 25.33 10.38 9.38
CA GLU A 258 26.45 10.24 10.33
C GLU A 258 27.74 9.77 9.64
N ARG A 259 27.62 8.98 8.57
CA ARG A 259 28.74 8.51 7.74
C ARG A 259 29.13 9.51 6.63
N GLY A 260 28.47 10.66 6.54
CA GLY A 260 28.72 11.67 5.50
C GLY A 260 28.29 11.24 4.09
N LEU A 261 27.40 10.24 3.98
CA LEU A 261 26.86 9.80 2.71
C LEU A 261 25.81 10.78 2.18
N ILE A 262 25.76 10.94 0.86
CA ILE A 262 24.62 11.60 0.20
C ILE A 262 23.37 10.77 0.44
N THR A 263 22.29 11.45 0.82
CA THR A 263 21.01 10.82 1.11
C THR A 263 19.99 11.19 0.05
N MET A 264 19.51 10.17 -0.65
CA MET A 264 18.35 10.27 -1.53
C MET A 264 17.18 9.52 -0.89
N LEU A 265 15.99 10.07 -1.03
CA LEU A 265 14.77 9.46 -0.55
C LEU A 265 13.79 9.30 -1.71
N GLY A 266 13.58 8.05 -2.09
CA GLY A 266 12.76 7.68 -3.23
C GLY A 266 11.54 6.87 -2.85
N CYS A 267 10.79 6.49 -3.87
CA CYS A 267 9.65 5.60 -3.75
C CYS A 267 9.68 4.48 -4.80
N MET A 268 8.89 3.43 -4.56
CA MET A 268 8.46 2.50 -5.58
C MET A 268 7.29 3.12 -6.37
N PRO A 269 6.75 2.44 -7.40
CA PRO A 269 5.49 2.84 -8.03
C PRO A 269 4.28 2.77 -7.05
N GLU A 270 4.25 3.71 -6.11
CA GLU A 270 3.36 3.85 -4.96
C GLU A 270 2.30 4.92 -5.22
N SER A 271 1.25 4.88 -4.43
CA SER A 271 0.22 5.92 -4.34
C SER A 271 0.53 6.93 -3.24
N ALA A 272 -0.32 7.96 -3.08
CA ALA A 272 -0.19 8.91 -1.99
C ALA A 272 -0.18 8.23 -0.60
N ALA A 273 -0.72 7.01 -0.47
CA ALA A 273 -0.68 6.24 0.78
C ALA A 273 0.75 5.97 1.27
N GLY A 274 1.63 5.44 0.41
CA GLY A 274 3.03 5.21 0.75
C GLY A 274 3.86 6.50 0.72
N VAL A 275 3.71 7.28 -0.36
CA VAL A 275 4.60 8.41 -0.63
C VAL A 275 4.42 9.54 0.39
N SER A 276 3.23 9.72 0.98
CA SER A 276 3.03 10.76 1.99
C SER A 276 3.88 10.49 3.22
N ALA A 277 3.87 9.24 3.70
CA ALA A 277 4.71 8.84 4.82
C ALA A 277 6.21 8.99 4.50
N THR A 278 6.62 8.65 3.27
CA THR A 278 7.99 8.90 2.77
C THR A 278 8.36 10.37 2.88
N ALA A 279 7.54 11.30 2.38
CA ALA A 279 7.84 12.73 2.37
C ALA A 279 8.01 13.35 3.77
N HIS A 280 7.44 12.75 4.83
CA HIS A 280 7.70 13.16 6.21
C HIS A 280 9.15 12.95 6.67
N LEU A 281 9.92 12.08 6.00
CA LEU A 281 11.36 11.91 6.25
C LEU A 281 12.21 12.88 5.41
N GLY A 282 11.60 13.71 4.56
CA GLY A 282 12.30 14.49 3.53
C GLY A 282 13.33 15.49 4.06
N GLY A 283 13.19 15.95 5.31
CA GLY A 283 14.19 16.82 5.95
C GLY A 283 15.55 16.14 6.20
N LEU A 284 15.63 14.82 6.02
CA LEU A 284 16.88 14.05 6.13
C LEU A 284 17.53 13.75 4.79
N ALA A 285 16.93 14.15 3.66
CA ALA A 285 17.39 13.81 2.32
C ALA A 285 17.95 15.03 1.58
N ASP A 286 19.06 14.84 0.88
CA ASP A 286 19.65 15.82 -0.03
C ASP A 286 18.94 15.82 -1.40
N HIS A 287 18.36 14.68 -1.78
CA HIS A 287 17.58 14.49 -3.01
C HIS A 287 16.26 13.77 -2.74
N LEU A 288 15.17 14.20 -3.40
CA LEU A 288 13.86 13.58 -3.30
C LEU A 288 13.39 13.07 -4.66
N ASP A 289 12.86 11.86 -4.68
CA ASP A 289 12.30 11.17 -5.85
C ASP A 289 10.93 10.58 -5.49
N VAL A 290 9.95 11.47 -5.38
CA VAL A 290 8.57 11.20 -4.91
C VAL A 290 7.52 11.63 -5.95
N ASP A 291 7.93 11.74 -7.21
CA ASP A 291 7.12 12.22 -8.33
C ASP A 291 6.04 11.26 -8.79
N VAL A 292 6.09 10.01 -8.33
CA VAL A 292 5.15 8.95 -8.73
C VAL A 292 3.69 9.39 -8.60
N VAL A 293 3.32 10.21 -7.60
CA VAL A 293 1.94 10.69 -7.43
C VAL A 293 1.46 11.57 -8.60
N ASP A 294 2.36 12.23 -9.33
CA ASP A 294 2.05 12.97 -10.57
C ASP A 294 2.02 12.06 -11.81
N LEU A 295 2.60 10.85 -11.71
CA LEU A 295 2.64 9.85 -12.78
C LEU A 295 1.46 8.88 -12.77
N LEU A 296 0.66 8.87 -11.70
CA LEU A 296 -0.48 7.98 -11.56
C LEU A 296 -1.70 8.49 -12.35
N ALA A 297 -2.33 7.60 -13.11
CA ALA A 297 -3.63 7.89 -13.72
C ALA A 297 -4.76 7.94 -12.67
N VAL A 298 -4.62 7.18 -11.58
CA VAL A 298 -5.55 7.12 -10.46
C VAL A 298 -4.73 6.94 -9.18
N ASP A 299 -4.89 7.88 -8.24
CA ASP A 299 -4.32 7.79 -6.89
C ASP A 299 -5.32 7.12 -5.95
N THR A 300 -4.88 6.64 -4.80
CA THR A 300 -5.69 5.89 -3.83
C THR A 300 -6.38 6.77 -2.78
N GLY A 301 -6.00 8.04 -2.70
CA GLY A 301 -6.55 8.96 -1.71
C GLY A 301 -5.95 10.37 -1.79
N GLN A 302 -6.11 11.12 -0.72
CA GLN A 302 -5.50 12.43 -0.55
C GLN A 302 -4.31 12.35 0.39
N GLY A 303 -3.15 12.83 -0.02
CA GLY A 303 -1.95 12.85 0.80
C GLY A 303 -1.10 14.07 0.50
N LEU A 304 0.21 13.87 0.35
CA LEU A 304 1.09 14.90 -0.17
C LEU A 304 0.57 15.45 -1.51
N ALA A 305 0.84 16.72 -1.76
CA ALA A 305 0.59 17.34 -3.05
C ALA A 305 1.92 17.73 -3.70
N LEU A 306 2.02 17.52 -5.01
CA LEU A 306 3.07 18.07 -5.85
C LEU A 306 2.48 19.19 -6.69
N ASP A 307 3.17 20.32 -6.75
CA ASP A 307 2.87 21.34 -7.76
C ASP A 307 3.53 20.98 -9.11
N ALA A 308 3.23 21.79 -10.13
CA ALA A 308 3.75 21.59 -11.48
C ALA A 308 5.29 21.66 -11.60
N THR A 309 6.00 22.06 -10.53
CA THR A 309 7.46 22.21 -10.46
C THR A 309 8.10 21.25 -9.45
N GLY A 310 7.33 20.29 -8.93
CA GLY A 310 7.79 19.29 -7.97
C GLY A 310 7.92 19.78 -6.53
N HIS A 311 7.36 20.95 -6.17
CA HIS A 311 7.31 21.36 -4.77
C HIS A 311 6.36 20.46 -3.98
N VAL A 312 6.83 19.90 -2.88
CA VAL A 312 6.05 18.98 -2.04
C VAL A 312 5.37 19.76 -0.91
N THR A 313 4.05 19.65 -0.84
CA THR A 313 3.25 20.14 0.30
C THR A 313 2.69 18.97 1.10
N LEU A 314 3.02 18.91 2.40
CA LEU A 314 2.45 17.95 3.33
C LEU A 314 1.13 18.49 3.92
N PRO A 315 0.06 17.69 4.02
CA PRO A 315 -1.17 18.08 4.69
C PRO A 315 -0.95 18.43 6.17
N ASP A 316 -1.62 19.48 6.64
CA ASP A 316 -1.58 19.90 8.05
C ASP A 316 -2.60 19.12 8.88
N ARG A 317 -2.35 17.82 9.06
CA ARG A 317 -3.17 16.92 9.89
C ARG A 317 -2.33 15.82 10.53
N PRO A 318 -2.79 15.19 11.63
CA PRO A 318 -2.06 14.13 12.29
C PRO A 318 -1.75 12.94 11.38
N GLY A 319 -0.70 12.21 11.72
CA GLY A 319 -0.24 11.08 10.92
C GLY A 319 0.61 11.47 9.72
N SER A 320 0.67 10.59 8.73
CA SER A 320 1.29 10.80 7.42
C SER A 320 0.55 11.83 6.57
N GLY A 321 -0.59 12.32 7.05
CA GLY A 321 -1.47 13.17 6.27
C GLY A 321 -2.24 12.43 5.18
N TYR A 322 -2.13 11.11 5.01
CA TYR A 322 -2.93 10.39 4.03
C TYR A 322 -4.39 10.21 4.47
N LEU A 323 -5.35 10.29 3.55
CA LEU A 323 -6.74 9.90 3.75
C LEU A 323 -7.19 9.07 2.52
N PRO A 324 -7.67 7.84 2.71
CA PRO A 324 -8.11 7.02 1.59
C PRO A 324 -9.30 7.64 0.86
N ASP A 325 -9.30 7.55 -0.48
CA ASP A 325 -10.49 7.85 -1.28
C ASP A 325 -11.21 6.53 -1.60
N PRO A 326 -12.31 6.21 -0.91
CA PRO A 326 -13.09 5.00 -1.18
C PRO A 326 -13.57 4.88 -2.63
N ALA A 327 -13.70 5.99 -3.39
CA ALA A 327 -14.05 5.94 -4.81
C ALA A 327 -12.89 5.45 -5.69
N ALA A 328 -11.64 5.66 -5.28
CA ALA A 328 -10.47 5.28 -6.04
C ALA A 328 -10.02 3.82 -5.80
N HIS A 329 -10.38 3.24 -4.64
CA HIS A 329 -10.17 1.82 -4.31
C HIS A 329 -11.17 0.86 -4.98
N GLY A 330 -12.05 1.36 -5.85
CA GLY A 330 -13.23 0.64 -6.30
C GLY A 330 -14.33 0.65 -5.23
N TRP A 331 -14.26 -0.29 -4.27
CA TRP A 331 -15.26 -0.42 -3.20
C TRP A 331 -14.61 -0.54 -1.82
N TYR A 332 -14.81 0.47 -0.99
CA TYR A 332 -14.40 0.47 0.41
C TYR A 332 -15.51 -0.10 1.29
N VAL A 333 -15.20 -1.16 2.04
CA VAL A 333 -16.17 -1.88 2.86
C VAL A 333 -15.77 -1.83 4.32
N HIS A 334 -16.58 -1.15 5.14
CA HIS A 334 -16.30 -0.90 6.56
C HIS A 334 -17.21 -1.72 7.45
N ARG A 335 -16.70 -2.05 8.63
CA ARG A 335 -17.58 -2.39 9.75
C ARG A 335 -18.34 -1.14 10.16
N VAL A 336 -19.65 -1.27 10.32
CA VAL A 336 -20.53 -0.17 10.72
C VAL A 336 -21.49 -0.61 11.83
N PRO A 337 -22.10 0.32 12.57
CA PRO A 337 -23.23 0.00 13.44
C PRO A 337 -24.42 -0.54 12.63
N ALA A 338 -25.29 -1.34 13.27
CA ALA A 338 -26.51 -1.89 12.64
C ALA A 338 -27.37 -0.80 11.96
N ALA A 339 -27.48 0.37 12.60
CA ALA A 339 -28.23 1.52 12.09
C ALA A 339 -27.78 2.01 10.69
N ARG A 340 -26.54 1.73 10.28
CA ARG A 340 -26.01 2.12 8.96
C ARG A 340 -26.38 1.13 7.85
N VAL A 341 -26.75 -0.12 8.18
CA VAL A 341 -27.15 -1.12 7.17
C VAL A 341 -28.66 -1.19 6.96
N HIS A 342 -29.45 -0.79 7.97
CA HIS A 342 -30.92 -0.83 7.88
C HIS A 342 -31.51 -0.03 6.70
N PRO A 343 -31.03 1.20 6.38
CA PRO A 343 -31.57 1.95 5.24
C PRO A 343 -31.34 1.25 3.90
N VAL A 344 -30.16 0.65 3.69
CA VAL A 344 -29.83 -0.09 2.46
C VAL A 344 -30.73 -1.32 2.30
N ARG A 345 -30.94 -2.08 3.39
CA ARG A 345 -31.86 -3.22 3.39
C ARG A 345 -33.30 -2.81 3.09
N GLN A 346 -33.76 -1.71 3.70
CA GLN A 346 -35.12 -1.21 3.50
C GLN A 346 -35.39 -0.85 2.03
N GLU A 347 -34.43 -0.20 1.37
CA GLU A 347 -34.56 0.20 -0.03
C GLU A 347 -34.60 -1.02 -0.97
N VAL A 348 -33.79 -2.06 -0.70
CA VAL A 348 -33.63 -3.21 -1.60
C VAL A 348 -34.68 -4.30 -1.37
N LEU A 349 -35.07 -4.57 -0.11
CA LEU A 349 -36.05 -5.61 0.22
C LEU A 349 -37.51 -5.15 -0.02
N GLY A 350 -37.73 -3.85 -0.21
CA GLY A 350 -39.02 -3.27 -0.59
C GLY A 350 -40.11 -3.33 0.50
N PRO A 351 -41.32 -2.79 0.20
CA PRO A 351 -42.42 -2.66 1.16
C PRO A 351 -43.15 -3.97 1.51
N ALA A 352 -42.89 -5.07 0.79
CA ALA A 352 -43.49 -6.39 1.05
C ALA A 352 -42.94 -7.08 2.32
N HIS A 353 -41.86 -6.56 2.90
CA HIS A 353 -41.31 -7.06 4.16
C HIS A 353 -41.76 -6.17 5.34
N PRO A 354 -42.23 -6.73 6.47
CA PRO A 354 -42.64 -5.96 7.64
C PRO A 354 -41.57 -4.97 8.11
N ALA A 355 -41.93 -3.93 8.86
CA ALA A 355 -40.95 -3.01 9.46
C ALA A 355 -39.89 -3.75 10.31
N GLU A 356 -40.27 -4.87 10.91
CA GLU A 356 -39.42 -5.84 11.64
C GLU A 356 -38.54 -6.72 10.73
N GLY A 357 -38.73 -6.69 9.42
CA GLY A 357 -37.86 -7.34 8.42
C GLY A 357 -36.58 -6.55 8.09
N ARG A 358 -36.49 -5.30 8.55
CA ARG A 358 -35.37 -4.35 8.28
C ARG A 358 -34.23 -4.51 9.29
N ALA A 359 -34.60 -4.74 10.55
CA ALA A 359 -33.71 -5.17 11.61
C ALA A 359 -33.88 -6.68 11.80
N HIS A 360 -32.82 -7.45 11.58
CA HIS A 360 -32.93 -8.89 11.76
C HIS A 360 -32.75 -9.26 13.23
N PRO A 361 -33.44 -10.29 13.73
CA PRO A 361 -33.10 -10.89 15.02
C PRO A 361 -31.59 -11.19 15.07
N GLY A 362 -30.93 -10.67 16.10
CA GLY A 362 -29.47 -10.78 16.27
C GLY A 362 -28.66 -9.56 15.82
N ASP A 363 -29.24 -8.55 15.17
CA ASP A 363 -28.50 -7.34 14.74
C ASP A 363 -27.84 -6.61 15.92
N GLY A 364 -28.49 -6.58 17.09
CA GLY A 364 -27.95 -5.94 18.29
C GLY A 364 -26.91 -6.77 19.06
N LEU A 365 -26.63 -8.01 18.65
CA LEU A 365 -25.72 -8.87 19.41
C LEU A 365 -24.26 -8.39 19.26
N PRO A 366 -23.47 -8.38 20.35
CA PRO A 366 -22.05 -7.99 20.29
C PRO A 366 -21.20 -8.81 19.31
N ALA A 367 -21.59 -10.06 19.05
CA ALA A 367 -20.92 -10.95 18.10
C ALA A 367 -21.27 -10.66 16.63
N THR A 368 -22.33 -9.89 16.37
CA THR A 368 -22.74 -9.56 15.01
C THR A 368 -21.82 -8.51 14.41
N ARG A 369 -21.47 -8.70 13.14
CA ARG A 369 -20.64 -7.76 12.37
C ARG A 369 -21.46 -7.26 11.20
N HIS A 370 -21.71 -5.95 11.15
CA HIS A 370 -22.35 -5.32 10.00
C HIS A 370 -21.31 -4.66 9.12
N LEU A 371 -21.45 -4.83 7.81
CA LEU A 371 -20.56 -4.29 6.80
C LEU A 371 -21.34 -3.35 5.89
N ALA A 372 -20.74 -2.24 5.51
CA ALA A 372 -21.27 -1.34 4.49
C ALA A 372 -20.23 -1.02 3.43
N ALA A 373 -20.62 -1.16 2.16
CA ALA A 373 -19.89 -0.58 1.05
C ALA A 373 -20.24 0.91 0.99
N LEU A 374 -19.22 1.77 1.06
CA LEU A 374 -19.39 3.21 1.14
C LEU A 374 -19.08 3.87 -0.20
N ARG A 375 -19.89 4.87 -0.58
CA ARG A 375 -19.61 5.80 -1.68
C ARG A 375 -19.85 7.21 -1.16
N GLN A 376 -18.81 8.05 -1.16
CA GLN A 376 -18.87 9.41 -0.60
C GLN A 376 -19.43 9.44 0.83
N GLY A 377 -19.02 8.47 1.66
CA GLY A 377 -19.49 8.33 3.06
C GLY A 377 -20.90 7.75 3.24
N ARG A 378 -21.69 7.60 2.17
CA ARG A 378 -23.01 6.95 2.20
C ARG A 378 -22.90 5.44 2.04
N ALA A 379 -23.64 4.69 2.83
CA ALA A 379 -23.79 3.25 2.63
C ALA A 379 -24.65 2.99 1.39
N VAL A 380 -24.06 2.31 0.38
CA VAL A 380 -24.71 1.96 -0.89
C VAL A 380 -24.76 0.45 -1.12
N GLY A 381 -24.13 -0.32 -0.23
CA GLY A 381 -24.31 -1.74 -0.09
C GLY A 381 -24.10 -2.17 1.35
N CYS A 382 -24.65 -3.30 1.75
CA CYS A 382 -24.49 -3.84 3.09
C CYS A 382 -24.38 -5.35 3.11
N ALA A 383 -23.86 -5.90 4.20
CA ALA A 383 -23.88 -7.31 4.55
C ALA A 383 -23.82 -7.48 6.07
N SER A 384 -24.22 -8.62 6.62
CA SER A 384 -24.09 -8.87 8.05
C SER A 384 -23.73 -10.32 8.34
N LEU A 385 -22.80 -10.51 9.26
CA LEU A 385 -22.29 -11.80 9.71
C LEU A 385 -22.76 -12.06 11.14
N TYR A 386 -23.38 -13.22 11.33
CA TYR A 386 -23.86 -13.71 12.62
C TYR A 386 -23.06 -14.95 13.00
N ALA A 387 -22.69 -15.08 14.28
CA ALA A 387 -22.08 -16.27 14.83
C ALA A 387 -23.15 -17.37 15.00
N GLU A 388 -23.44 -18.07 13.91
CA GLU A 388 -24.52 -19.06 13.81
C GLU A 388 -24.04 -20.20 12.89
N ASP A 389 -24.16 -21.44 13.35
CA ASP A 389 -23.86 -22.63 12.56
C ASP A 389 -24.97 -22.91 11.52
N PRO A 390 -24.67 -23.67 10.44
CA PRO A 390 -25.70 -24.14 9.54
C PRO A 390 -26.81 -24.93 10.29
N PRO A 391 -28.07 -24.89 9.82
CA PRO A 391 -29.17 -25.61 10.46
C PRO A 391 -28.95 -27.13 10.55
N ASP A 392 -29.64 -27.79 11.48
CA ASP A 392 -29.64 -29.24 11.59
C ASP A 392 -30.07 -29.91 10.27
N GLY A 393 -29.33 -30.94 9.85
CA GLY A 393 -29.51 -31.59 8.54
C GLY A 393 -28.77 -30.90 7.38
N CYS A 394 -28.13 -29.75 7.63
CA CYS A 394 -27.31 -29.02 6.67
C CYS A 394 -25.80 -29.11 7.02
N ALA A 395 -25.27 -30.32 7.20
CA ALA A 395 -23.88 -30.52 7.59
C ALA A 395 -22.90 -30.16 6.46
N VAL A 396 -21.98 -29.23 6.74
CA VAL A 396 -20.88 -28.90 5.82
C VAL A 396 -19.70 -29.83 6.12
N PRO A 397 -19.18 -30.58 5.14
CA PRO A 397 -18.05 -31.48 5.35
C PRO A 397 -16.85 -30.75 5.98
N GLY A 398 -16.36 -31.28 7.10
CA GLY A 398 -15.21 -30.72 7.82
C GLY A 398 -15.50 -29.50 8.72
N SER A 399 -16.75 -29.01 8.78
CA SER A 399 -17.15 -27.94 9.69
C SER A 399 -17.13 -28.41 11.16
N ARG A 400 -16.71 -27.52 12.07
CA ARG A 400 -16.73 -27.75 13.52
C ARG A 400 -17.88 -26.94 14.15
N PRO A 401 -18.61 -27.50 15.14
CA PRO A 401 -19.61 -26.74 15.88
C PRO A 401 -19.03 -25.45 16.48
N GLY A 402 -19.80 -24.37 16.45
CA GLY A 402 -19.43 -23.02 16.89
C GLY A 402 -18.53 -22.25 15.92
N ARG A 403 -18.17 -22.82 14.77
CA ARG A 403 -17.28 -22.21 13.77
C ARG A 403 -17.97 -21.86 12.46
N GLY A 404 -19.30 -21.88 12.41
CA GLY A 404 -20.09 -21.32 11.33
C GLY A 404 -20.28 -19.80 11.46
N ARG A 405 -20.36 -19.13 10.31
CA ARG A 405 -20.82 -17.74 10.20
C ARG A 405 -21.94 -17.66 9.19
N ARG A 406 -23.09 -17.15 9.61
CA ARG A 406 -24.21 -16.89 8.72
C ARG A 406 -24.07 -15.51 8.10
N LEU A 407 -23.99 -15.44 6.78
CA LEU A 407 -24.11 -14.21 6.01
C LEU A 407 -25.59 -13.95 5.71
N ARG A 408 -26.10 -12.78 6.12
CA ARG A 408 -27.49 -12.38 5.95
C ARG A 408 -27.62 -10.88 5.65
N GLY A 409 -28.70 -10.50 4.98
CA GLY A 409 -29.03 -9.10 4.70
C GLY A 409 -28.02 -8.43 3.77
N MET A 410 -27.39 -9.21 2.89
CA MET A 410 -26.48 -8.69 1.88
C MET A 410 -27.28 -8.06 0.74
N ALA A 411 -27.04 -6.77 0.48
CA ALA A 411 -27.80 -6.00 -0.49
C ALA A 411 -26.94 -4.89 -1.10
N THR A 412 -27.26 -4.49 -2.33
CA THR A 412 -26.66 -3.32 -3.00
C THR A 412 -27.75 -2.50 -3.66
N LEU A 413 -27.66 -1.18 -3.51
CA LEU A 413 -28.58 -0.23 -4.14
C LEU A 413 -28.48 -0.32 -5.65
N GLY A 414 -29.58 -0.01 -6.35
CA GLY A 414 -29.68 -0.15 -7.81
C GLY A 414 -28.55 0.57 -8.56
N GLU A 415 -28.17 1.76 -8.09
CA GLU A 415 -27.14 2.63 -8.68
C GLU A 415 -25.72 2.03 -8.67
N VAL A 416 -25.48 0.98 -7.88
CA VAL A 416 -24.16 0.33 -7.75
C VAL A 416 -24.17 -1.14 -8.13
N ARG A 417 -25.26 -1.68 -8.67
CA ARG A 417 -25.30 -3.08 -9.12
C ARG A 417 -24.37 -3.30 -10.31
N GLY A 418 -23.70 -4.44 -10.35
CA GLY A 418 -22.73 -4.77 -11.42
C GLY A 418 -21.38 -4.06 -11.33
N THR A 419 -21.20 -3.11 -10.41
CA THR A 419 -19.95 -2.34 -10.24
C THR A 419 -18.88 -3.05 -9.38
N GLY A 420 -19.20 -4.22 -8.80
CA GLY A 420 -18.32 -4.94 -7.88
C GLY A 420 -18.61 -4.76 -6.39
N ALA A 421 -19.55 -3.87 -5.99
CA ALA A 421 -19.86 -3.60 -4.57
C ALA A 421 -20.21 -4.86 -3.78
N GLY A 422 -21.05 -5.73 -4.36
CA GLY A 422 -21.41 -7.01 -3.77
C GLY A 422 -20.21 -7.94 -3.62
N THR A 423 -19.35 -8.03 -4.64
CA THR A 423 -18.12 -8.83 -4.58
C THR A 423 -17.19 -8.34 -3.47
N ALA A 424 -17.04 -7.03 -3.30
CA ALA A 424 -16.24 -6.45 -2.21
C ALA A 424 -16.84 -6.83 -0.85
N LEU A 425 -18.16 -6.62 -0.65
CA LEU A 425 -18.86 -7.00 0.58
C LEU A 425 -18.67 -8.48 0.94
N LEU A 426 -18.83 -9.38 -0.04
CA LEU A 426 -18.68 -10.82 0.18
C LEU A 426 -17.23 -11.19 0.52
N ARG A 427 -16.24 -10.62 -0.19
CA ARG A 427 -14.81 -10.88 0.08
C ARG A 427 -14.40 -10.41 1.47
N THR A 428 -14.86 -9.22 1.89
CA THR A 428 -14.63 -8.70 3.25
C THR A 428 -15.31 -9.59 4.28
N ALA A 429 -16.55 -10.02 4.03
CA ALA A 429 -17.27 -10.90 4.94
C ALA A 429 -16.58 -12.26 5.13
N LEU A 430 -16.08 -12.88 4.06
CA LEU A 430 -15.32 -14.13 4.13
C LEU A 430 -14.01 -13.95 4.91
N THR A 431 -13.30 -12.84 4.67
CA THR A 431 -12.03 -12.54 5.35
C THR A 431 -12.23 -12.34 6.85
N LEU A 432 -13.22 -11.54 7.25
CA LEU A 432 -13.55 -11.34 8.68
C LEU A 432 -13.98 -12.65 9.34
N SER A 433 -14.76 -13.49 8.65
CA SER A 433 -15.15 -14.80 9.16
C SER A 433 -13.93 -15.68 9.45
N ALA A 434 -12.95 -15.71 8.55
CA ALA A 434 -11.72 -16.48 8.75
C ALA A 434 -10.88 -15.94 9.93
N LEU A 435 -10.80 -14.60 10.07
CA LEU A 435 -10.11 -13.97 11.20
C LEU A 435 -10.80 -14.26 12.54
N ASP A 436 -12.14 -14.37 12.55
CA ASP A 436 -12.92 -14.78 13.71
C ASP A 436 -12.84 -16.31 13.98
N GLY A 437 -11.95 -17.04 13.29
CA GLY A 437 -11.70 -18.46 13.47
C GLY A 437 -12.78 -19.38 12.92
N ALA A 438 -13.65 -18.87 12.04
CA ALA A 438 -14.69 -19.66 11.39
C ALA A 438 -14.09 -20.57 10.31
N ASP A 439 -14.66 -21.77 10.17
CA ASP A 439 -14.28 -22.72 9.11
C ASP A 439 -15.21 -22.61 7.90
N THR A 440 -16.39 -22.03 8.09
CA THR A 440 -17.47 -22.07 7.11
C THR A 440 -18.30 -20.80 7.17
N VAL A 441 -18.60 -20.24 6.01
CA VAL A 441 -19.62 -19.20 5.84
C VAL A 441 -20.80 -19.80 5.10
N TRP A 442 -22.01 -19.57 5.60
CA TRP A 442 -23.25 -20.05 4.98
C TRP A 442 -24.28 -18.94 4.86
N CYS A 443 -25.24 -19.11 3.95
CA CYS A 443 -26.33 -18.16 3.74
C CYS A 443 -27.57 -18.86 3.21
N ARG A 444 -28.72 -18.18 3.33
CA ARG A 444 -29.95 -18.52 2.61
C ARG A 444 -30.19 -17.44 1.57
N VAL A 445 -30.29 -17.84 0.32
CA VAL A 445 -30.38 -16.91 -0.82
C VAL A 445 -31.57 -17.31 -1.69
N ASP A 446 -32.24 -16.35 -2.30
CA ASP A 446 -33.20 -16.65 -3.38
C ASP A 446 -32.48 -17.17 -4.63
N ASP A 447 -33.22 -17.82 -5.53
CA ASP A 447 -32.68 -18.40 -6.77
C ASP A 447 -31.96 -17.36 -7.65
N SER A 448 -32.44 -16.11 -7.67
CA SER A 448 -31.84 -15.03 -8.47
C SER A 448 -30.44 -14.64 -7.98
N ALA A 449 -30.19 -14.75 -6.67
CA ALA A 449 -28.90 -14.48 -6.06
C ALA A 449 -27.94 -15.69 -6.07
N ALA A 450 -28.45 -16.92 -6.18
CA ALA A 450 -27.64 -18.14 -6.08
C ALA A 450 -26.46 -18.17 -7.07
N GLY A 451 -26.66 -17.67 -8.30
CA GLY A 451 -25.61 -17.58 -9.31
C GLY A 451 -24.41 -16.70 -8.90
N PHE A 452 -24.66 -15.61 -8.17
CA PHE A 452 -23.58 -14.76 -7.63
C PHE A 452 -22.72 -15.52 -6.62
N TYR A 453 -23.34 -16.26 -5.70
CA TYR A 453 -22.64 -17.02 -4.67
C TYR A 453 -21.84 -18.19 -5.26
N ARG A 454 -22.39 -18.92 -6.24
CA ARG A 454 -21.65 -20.00 -6.95
C ARG A 454 -20.37 -19.48 -7.60
N LYS A 455 -20.41 -18.31 -8.26
CA LYS A 455 -19.22 -17.66 -8.84
C LYS A 455 -18.14 -17.32 -7.81
N HIS A 456 -18.52 -17.20 -6.54
CA HIS A 456 -17.61 -16.94 -5.42
C HIS A 456 -17.34 -18.20 -4.59
N GLY A 457 -17.52 -19.39 -5.17
CA GLY A 457 -17.15 -20.66 -4.56
C GLY A 457 -18.07 -21.13 -3.44
N PHE A 458 -19.34 -20.70 -3.44
CA PHE A 458 -20.36 -21.29 -2.58
C PHE A 458 -21.03 -22.47 -3.28
N GLU A 459 -21.29 -23.52 -2.52
CA GLU A 459 -21.98 -24.74 -2.92
C GLU A 459 -23.39 -24.78 -2.33
N VAL A 460 -24.32 -25.44 -3.00
CA VAL A 460 -25.71 -25.59 -2.52
C VAL A 460 -25.75 -26.69 -1.46
N LEU A 461 -26.45 -26.40 -0.36
CA LEU A 461 -26.64 -27.29 0.76
C LEU A 461 -28.08 -27.82 0.78
N GLY A 462 -28.25 -29.12 0.63
CA GLY A 462 -29.56 -29.76 0.72
C GLY A 462 -30.49 -29.44 -0.46
N ARG A 463 -31.79 -29.63 -0.25
CA ARG A 463 -32.82 -29.36 -1.27
C ARG A 463 -33.28 -27.90 -1.22
N PRO A 464 -33.66 -27.30 -2.36
CA PRO A 464 -34.26 -25.97 -2.37
C PRO A 464 -35.54 -25.93 -1.52
N LEU A 465 -35.75 -24.79 -0.85
CA LEU A 465 -36.93 -24.52 -0.04
C LEU A 465 -37.87 -23.60 -0.81
N ASP A 466 -39.06 -24.08 -1.15
CA ASP A 466 -40.09 -23.26 -1.78
C ASP A 466 -40.88 -22.50 -0.70
N LEU A 467 -40.78 -21.17 -0.71
CA LEU A 467 -41.47 -20.30 0.24
C LEU A 467 -42.62 -19.56 -0.46
N PRO A 468 -43.87 -19.64 0.05
CA PRO A 468 -45.06 -19.12 -0.62
C PRO A 468 -45.01 -17.64 -1.04
N GLU A 469 -44.25 -16.80 -0.33
CA GLU A 469 -44.20 -15.35 -0.55
C GLU A 469 -42.91 -14.86 -1.21
N THR A 470 -41.83 -15.65 -1.15
CA THR A 470 -40.48 -15.22 -1.58
C THR A 470 -39.84 -16.16 -2.61
N GLY A 471 -40.54 -17.23 -3.00
CA GLY A 471 -40.14 -18.16 -4.04
C GLY A 471 -39.11 -19.19 -3.57
N VAL A 472 -38.35 -19.75 -4.52
CA VAL A 472 -37.37 -20.80 -4.24
C VAL A 472 -36.11 -20.20 -3.62
N HIS A 473 -35.73 -20.74 -2.47
CA HIS A 473 -34.49 -20.40 -1.77
C HIS A 473 -33.53 -21.58 -1.70
N HIS A 474 -32.25 -21.27 -1.74
CA HIS A 474 -31.16 -22.23 -1.56
C HIS A 474 -30.42 -21.92 -0.26
N PHE A 475 -30.10 -22.96 0.50
CA PHE A 475 -29.03 -22.89 1.48
C PHE A 475 -27.71 -23.04 0.73
N MET A 476 -26.73 -22.19 1.03
CA MET A 476 -25.43 -22.24 0.37
C MET A 476 -24.32 -22.06 1.38
N HIS A 477 -23.19 -22.73 1.17
CA HIS A 477 -22.02 -22.65 2.05
C HIS A 477 -20.72 -22.53 1.27
N ARG A 478 -19.69 -22.01 1.94
CA ARG A 478 -18.31 -22.00 1.45
C ARG A 478 -17.36 -22.35 2.60
N SER A 479 -16.47 -23.30 2.35
CA SER A 479 -15.33 -23.56 3.23
C SER A 479 -14.32 -22.42 3.10
N ILE A 480 -13.83 -21.93 4.24
CA ILE A 480 -12.86 -20.82 4.32
C ILE A 480 -11.60 -21.18 5.10
N ARG A 481 -11.35 -22.49 5.27
CA ARG A 481 -10.08 -23.01 5.80
C ARG A 481 -8.92 -22.80 4.85
#